data_AF-A0A4U9V944-F1
#
_entry.id   AF-A0A4U9V944-F1
#
_cell.length_a   1.000
_cell.length_b   1.000
_cell.length_c   1.000
_cell.angle_alpha   90.00
_cell.angle_beta   90.00
_cell.angle_gamma   90.00
#
_symmetry.space_group_name_H-M   'P 1'
#
loop_
_entity.id
_entity.type
_entity.pdbx_description
1 polymer ?
#
loop_
_entity_poly.entity_id
_entity_poly.type
_entity_poly.pdbx_seq_one_letter_code
_entity_poly.pdbx_strand_id
1 'polypeptide(L)'
;MIHVVDAAVKKAYHGERKISWMEIYTGEKSTHVYGKDVWLPEETLELIRDYRVAIKGPLTTPVGGGIRSLNVALRQQLDLYVCLRPVRYYQGTPSRLSSQS
;
A
#
# COMPACT_ATOMS: atom_id res chain seq x y z
N MET A 1 -9.11 6.12 -2.02
CA MET A 1 -8.40 5.48 -0.88
C MET A 1 -8.26 6.43 0.29
N ILE A 2 -7.59 7.59 0.14
CA ILE A 2 -7.37 8.57 1.22
C ILE A 2 -8.68 8.93 1.95
N HIS A 3 -9.76 9.29 1.24
CA HIS A 3 -11.05 9.60 1.87
C HIS A 3 -11.63 8.48 2.75
N VAL A 4 -11.40 7.21 2.40
CA VAL A 4 -11.86 6.07 3.21
C VAL A 4 -11.05 5.97 4.50
N VAL A 5 -9.73 6.18 4.42
CA VAL A 5 -8.85 6.17 5.60
C VAL A 5 -9.15 7.37 6.50
N ASP A 6 -9.30 8.57 5.94
CA ASP A 6 -9.64 9.77 6.71
C ASP A 6 -10.99 9.62 7.42
N ALA A 7 -12.00 9.07 6.74
CA ALA A 7 -13.30 8.78 7.36
C ALA A 7 -13.16 7.76 8.50
N ALA A 8 -12.34 6.74 8.34
CA ALA A 8 -12.07 5.74 9.39
C ALA A 8 -11.35 6.34 10.59
N VAL A 9 -10.32 7.17 10.38
CA VAL A 9 -9.60 7.89 11.44
C VAL A 9 -10.54 8.84 12.18
N LYS A 10 -11.33 9.63 11.45
CA LYS A 10 -12.32 10.53 12.05
C LYS A 10 -13.31 9.78 12.93
N LYS A 11 -13.80 8.62 12.46
CA LYS A 11 -14.72 7.78 13.23
C LYS A 11 -14.06 7.15 14.46
N ALA A 12 -12.83 6.66 14.34
CA ALA A 12 -12.12 5.98 15.42
C ALA A 12 -11.65 6.92 16.54
N TYR A 13 -11.32 8.16 16.20
CA TYR A 13 -10.78 9.15 17.13
C TYR A 13 -11.70 10.35 17.37
N HIS A 14 -12.99 10.24 17.02
CA HIS A 14 -13.99 11.30 17.19
C HIS A 14 -13.57 12.69 16.64
N GLY A 15 -12.70 12.71 15.63
CA GLY A 15 -12.15 13.93 15.03
C GLY A 15 -10.96 14.57 15.75
N GLU A 16 -10.48 14.00 16.86
CA GLU A 16 -9.34 14.53 17.62
C GLU A 16 -7.98 14.28 16.94
N ARG A 17 -7.93 13.31 16.02
CA ARG A 17 -6.71 12.96 15.26
C ARG A 17 -6.95 13.08 13.76
N LYS A 18 -5.88 13.43 13.04
CA LYS A 18 -5.82 13.50 11.58
C LYS A 18 -4.49 12.97 11.06
N ILE A 19 -4.47 12.55 9.82
CA ILE A 19 -3.25 12.19 9.08
C ILE A 19 -2.86 13.38 8.21
N SER A 20 -1.60 13.80 8.28
CA SER A 20 -1.01 14.69 7.28
C SER A 20 -0.37 13.82 6.21
N TRP A 21 -0.89 13.91 4.99
CA TRP A 21 -0.47 13.07 3.87
C TRP A 21 0.70 13.71 3.12
N MET A 22 1.73 12.91 2.85
CA MET A 22 2.83 13.24 1.95
C MET A 22 2.83 12.22 0.82
N GLU A 23 2.69 12.68 -0.42
CA GLU A 23 2.80 11.81 -1.58
C GLU A 23 4.26 11.50 -1.89
N ILE A 24 4.56 10.22 -2.08
CA ILE A 24 5.87 9.72 -2.53
C ILE A 24 5.65 8.81 -3.74
N TYR A 25 6.65 8.72 -4.62
CA TYR A 25 6.47 8.14 -5.94
C TYR A 25 7.07 6.74 -6.07
N THR A 26 6.34 5.85 -6.73
CA THR A 26 6.79 4.51 -7.08
C THR A 26 5.94 3.98 -8.25
N GLY A 27 6.45 2.99 -8.98
CA GLY A 27 5.73 2.42 -10.12
C GLY A 27 5.71 3.35 -11.32
N GLU A 28 4.69 3.18 -12.17
CA GLU A 28 4.54 3.95 -13.40
C GLU A 28 4.53 5.46 -13.12
N LYS A 29 3.84 5.94 -12.08
CA LYS A 29 3.83 7.37 -11.74
C LYS A 29 5.25 7.92 -11.49
N SER A 30 6.16 7.11 -10.97
CA SER A 30 7.56 7.49 -10.76
C SER A 30 8.28 7.73 -12.09
N THR A 31 8.02 6.95 -13.13
CA THR A 31 8.76 7.07 -14.39
C THR A 31 8.41 8.36 -15.15
N HIS A 32 7.24 8.93 -14.87
CA HIS A 32 6.80 10.21 -15.41
C HIS A 32 7.44 11.41 -14.69
N VAL A 33 7.78 11.25 -13.39
CA VAL A 33 8.31 12.33 -12.54
C VAL A 33 9.85 12.33 -12.52
N TYR A 34 10.47 11.16 -12.40
CA TYR A 34 11.92 11.00 -12.21
C TYR A 34 12.66 10.49 -13.45
N GLY A 35 11.94 10.08 -14.50
CA GLY A 35 12.50 9.58 -15.75
C GLY A 35 12.14 8.12 -16.05
N LYS A 36 12.18 7.75 -17.33
CA LYS A 36 11.57 6.52 -17.88
C LYS A 36 11.99 5.21 -17.17
N ASP A 37 13.21 5.16 -16.65
CA ASP A 37 13.77 3.96 -16.01
C ASP A 37 13.80 4.05 -14.47
N VAL A 38 13.22 5.11 -13.89
CA VAL A 38 13.19 5.34 -12.44
C VAL A 38 11.85 4.91 -11.87
N TRP A 39 11.76 3.63 -11.51
CA TRP A 39 10.53 3.00 -11.00
C TRP A 39 10.41 3.01 -9.48
N LEU A 40 11.53 3.04 -8.78
CA LEU A 40 11.61 3.12 -7.32
C LEU A 40 12.80 4.04 -6.95
N PRO A 41 12.54 5.35 -6.76
CA PRO A 41 13.55 6.28 -6.30
C PRO A 41 14.06 5.89 -4.90
N GLU A 42 15.35 6.10 -4.61
CA GLU A 42 15.89 5.83 -3.27
C GLU A 42 15.24 6.72 -2.21
N GLU A 43 14.92 7.98 -2.54
CA GLU A 43 14.19 8.89 -1.65
C GLU A 43 12.86 8.30 -1.14
N THR A 44 12.18 7.49 -1.95
CA THR A 44 10.95 6.81 -1.53
C THR A 44 11.24 5.83 -0.41
N LEU A 45 12.35 5.10 -0.47
CA LEU A 45 12.75 4.18 0.60
C LEU A 45 13.21 4.93 1.85
N GLU A 46 13.97 6.00 1.68
CA GLU A 46 14.42 6.87 2.77
C GLU A 46 13.22 7.46 3.53
N LEU A 47 12.26 8.05 2.82
CA LEU A 47 11.05 8.61 3.43
C LEU A 47 10.22 7.52 4.14
N ILE A 48 10.11 6.31 3.60
CA ILE A 48 9.41 5.22 4.30
C ILE A 48 10.17 4.81 5.57
N ARG A 49 11.51 4.81 5.55
CA ARG A 49 12.33 4.51 6.74
C ARG A 49 12.18 5.60 7.81
N ASP A 50 12.09 6.88 7.42
CA ASP A 50 11.97 8.00 8.36
C ASP A 50 10.57 8.08 8.97
N TYR A 51 9.52 8.01 8.15
CA TYR A 51 8.13 8.15 8.58
C TYR A 51 7.50 6.84 9.06
N ARG A 52 8.17 5.68 8.84
CA ARG A 52 7.83 4.31 9.30
C ARG A 52 6.54 3.70 8.74
N VAL A 53 5.57 4.50 8.37
CA VAL A 53 4.25 4.05 7.90
C VAL A 53 4.02 4.57 6.49
N ALA A 54 3.71 3.65 5.58
CA ALA A 54 3.36 3.96 4.22
C ALA A 54 2.09 3.22 3.80
N ILE A 55 1.22 3.92 3.08
CA ILE A 55 0.00 3.35 2.50
C ILE A 55 0.14 3.44 0.99
N LYS A 56 0.03 2.29 0.32
CA LYS A 56 0.23 2.18 -1.12
C LYS A 56 -0.97 1.52 -1.79
N GLY A 57 -1.27 1.93 -3.02
CA GLY A 57 -2.23 1.26 -3.90
C GLY A 57 -1.68 -0.04 -4.52
N PRO A 58 -2.43 -0.72 -5.39
CA PRO A 58 -1.85 -1.79 -6.19
C PRO A 58 -0.71 -1.23 -7.06
N LEU A 59 0.40 -1.96 -7.15
CA LEU A 59 1.52 -1.62 -8.03
C LEU A 59 1.59 -2.66 -9.14
N THR A 60 1.37 -2.22 -10.37
CA THR A 60 1.48 -3.06 -11.56
C THR A 60 2.96 -3.35 -11.83
N THR A 61 3.28 -4.62 -12.09
CA THR A 61 4.59 -5.04 -12.59
C THR A 61 4.36 -5.67 -13.97
N PRO A 62 5.07 -5.26 -15.03
CA PRO A 62 4.96 -5.90 -16.35
C PRO A 62 5.27 -7.40 -16.25
N VAL A 63 4.47 -8.23 -16.93
CA VAL A 63 4.66 -9.70 -16.95
C VAL A 63 5.54 -10.06 -18.15
N GLY A 64 6.52 -10.96 -17.94
CA GLY A 64 7.29 -11.59 -19.05
C GLY A 64 8.57 -10.88 -19.50
N GLY A 65 8.90 -9.71 -18.95
CA GLY A 65 10.15 -9.00 -19.22
C GLY A 65 10.08 -7.56 -18.68
N GLY A 66 11.11 -7.12 -17.96
CA GLY A 66 11.15 -5.79 -17.33
C GLY A 66 11.80 -5.80 -15.95
N ILE A 67 11.48 -4.78 -15.15
CA ILE A 67 11.99 -4.60 -13.78
C ILE A 67 11.55 -5.72 -12.82
N ARG A 68 12.31 -5.94 -11.73
CA ARG A 68 11.85 -6.78 -10.61
C ARG A 68 10.53 -6.24 -10.05
N SER A 69 9.72 -7.13 -9.47
CA SER A 69 8.47 -6.73 -8.82
C SER A 69 8.71 -5.69 -7.73
N LEU A 70 8.10 -4.52 -7.90
CA LEU A 70 8.21 -3.41 -6.95
C LEU A 70 7.65 -3.77 -5.58
N ASN A 71 6.58 -4.57 -5.53
CA ASN A 71 6.02 -5.05 -4.26
C ASN A 71 7.01 -5.96 -3.51
N VAL A 72 7.81 -6.75 -4.23
CA VAL A 72 8.83 -7.61 -3.65
C VAL A 72 10.03 -6.77 -3.22
N ALA A 73 10.50 -5.87 -4.09
CA ALA A 73 11.63 -4.98 -3.81
C ALA A 73 11.39 -4.13 -2.55
N LEU A 74 10.22 -3.50 -2.43
CA LEU A 74 9.84 -2.72 -1.24
C LEU A 74 9.93 -3.55 0.03
N ARG A 75 9.40 -4.79 0.03
CA ARG A 75 9.44 -5.65 1.22
C ARG A 75 10.87 -6.06 1.57
N GLN A 76 11.69 -6.38 0.58
CA GLN A 76 13.08 -6.78 0.80
C GLN A 76 13.93 -5.60 1.31
N GLN A 77 13.82 -4.42 0.71
CA GLN A 77 14.65 -3.26 1.05
C GLN A 77 14.22 -2.54 2.34
N LEU A 78 12.99 -2.79 2.80
CA LEU A 78 12.45 -2.28 4.06
C LEU A 78 12.36 -3.36 5.15
N ASP A 79 12.87 -4.57 4.88
CA ASP A 79 12.85 -5.72 5.79
C ASP A 79 11.44 -6.08 6.35
N LEU A 80 10.43 -6.02 5.48
CA LEU A 80 9.03 -6.31 5.81
C LEU A 80 8.72 -7.80 5.65
N TYR A 81 9.19 -8.61 6.61
CA TYR A 81 9.09 -10.08 6.57
C TYR A 81 7.66 -10.62 6.78
N VAL A 82 6.78 -9.89 7.49
CA VAL A 82 5.40 -10.33 7.74
C VAL A 82 4.43 -9.79 6.68
N CYS A 83 3.71 -10.69 6.01
CA CYS A 83 2.54 -10.34 5.20
C CYS A 83 1.26 -10.84 5.89
N LEU A 84 0.77 -10.07 6.86
CA LEU A 84 -0.43 -10.43 7.62
C LEU A 84 -1.70 -10.14 6.80
N ARG A 85 -2.59 -11.14 6.68
CA ARG A 85 -3.86 -11.04 5.95
C ARG A 85 -5.00 -11.67 6.75
N PRO A 86 -5.61 -10.95 7.70
CA PRO A 86 -6.72 -11.47 8.50
C PRO A 86 -7.93 -11.77 7.61
N VAL A 87 -8.55 -12.95 7.80
CA VAL A 87 -9.77 -13.35 7.10
C VAL A 87 -10.85 -13.60 8.15
N ARG A 88 -11.98 -12.90 8.04
CA ARG A 88 -13.14 -13.05 8.93
C ARG A 88 -14.41 -13.01 8.12
N TYR A 89 -15.32 -13.93 8.40
CA TYR A 89 -16.69 -13.88 7.87
C TYR A 89 -17.50 -12.83 8.62
N TYR A 90 -18.25 -12.01 7.87
CA TYR A 90 -19.19 -11.04 8.41
C TYR A 90 -20.61 -11.49 8.05
N GLN A 91 -21.46 -11.64 9.07
CA GLN A 91 -22.85 -12.03 8.90
C GLN A 91 -23.56 -11.08 7.92
N GLY A 92 -24.34 -11.64 7.00
CA GLY A 92 -25.01 -10.89 5.94
C GLY A 92 -24.18 -10.68 4.67
N THR A 93 -22.89 -11.04 4.66
CA THR A 93 -22.10 -11.07 3.42
C THR A 93 -22.32 -12.40 2.70
N PRO A 94 -22.61 -12.42 1.39
CA PRO A 94 -22.75 -13.67 0.65
C PRO A 94 -21.42 -14.44 0.68
N SER A 95 -21.47 -15.70 1.08
CA SER A 95 -20.34 -16.62 1.04
C SER A 95 -20.79 -17.94 0.47
N ARG A 96 -20.02 -18.49 -0.47
CA ARG A 96 -20.28 -19.82 -1.05
C ARG A 96 -20.10 -20.95 -0.03
N LEU A 97 -19.44 -20.67 1.10
CA LEU A 97 -19.15 -21.64 2.16
C LEU A 97 -20.12 -21.52 3.36
N SER A 98 -21.00 -20.52 3.41
CA SER A 98 -21.89 -20.28 4.56
C SER A 98 -23.25 -20.98 4.45
N SER A 99 -23.49 -21.81 3.43
CA SER A 99 -24.74 -22.54 3.21
C SER A 99 -24.65 -24.04 3.52
N GLN A 100 -23.81 -24.44 4.49
CA GLN A 100 -23.81 -25.81 5.02
C GLN A 100 -23.76 -25.78 6.56
N SER A 101 -24.95 -25.69 7.17
CA SER A 101 -25.30 -26.19 8.50
C SER A 101 -26.80 -26.02 8.70
#